data_AF-A0AB39SN96-F1
#
_entry.id   AF-A0AB39SN96-F1
#
_cell.length_a   1.000
_cell.length_b   1.000
_cell.length_c   1.000
_cell.angle_alpha   90.00
_cell.angle_beta   90.00
_cell.angle_gamma   90.00
#
_symmetry.space_group_name_H-M   'P 1'
#
loop_
_entity.id
_entity.type
_entity.pdbx_description
1 polymer ?
#
loop_
_entity_poly.entity_id
_entity_poly.type
_entity_poly.pdbx_seq_one_letter_code
_entity_poly.pdbx_strand_id
1 'polypeptide(L)'
;MVVNLGANDFSDLTPGEPWTPDSLAAAFRTAYGDFLRKLRTRYGPGTALVAVGFDTNAEHVRQVVEACNDAGDSGVHYWFLDQSGLDFLGCDRHTWAHDDRVIADRLVPFLGSLPTGW
;
A
#
# COMPACT_ATOMS: atom_id res chain seq x y z
N MET A 1 -11.65 1.28 -0.83
CA MET A 1 -10.67 1.68 -1.87
C MET A 1 -9.35 1.02 -1.55
N VAL A 2 -8.72 0.35 -2.51
CA VAL A 2 -7.41 -0.30 -2.33
C VAL A 2 -6.35 0.58 -2.98
N VAL A 3 -5.31 0.92 -2.23
CA VAL A 3 -4.18 1.76 -2.66
C VAL A 3 -2.92 0.90 -2.66
N ASN A 4 -2.40 0.61 -3.85
CA ASN A 4 -1.18 -0.15 -4.05
C ASN A 4 -0.13 0.72 -4.74
N LEU A 5 0.67 1.43 -3.94
CA LEU A 5 1.70 2.38 -4.37
C LEU A 5 2.95 2.20 -3.50
N GLY A 6 4.11 2.58 -4.00
CA GLY A 6 5.37 2.51 -3.28
C GLY A 6 6.41 1.59 -3.90
N ALA A 7 6.03 0.67 -4.80
CA ALA A 7 7.00 -0.22 -5.43
C ALA A 7 8.10 0.56 -6.19
N ASN A 8 7.67 1.57 -6.96
CA ASN A 8 8.56 2.40 -7.76
C ASN A 8 9.41 3.35 -6.90
N ASP A 9 8.87 3.80 -5.76
CA ASP A 9 9.61 4.65 -4.83
C ASP A 9 10.85 3.93 -4.27
N PHE A 10 10.83 2.58 -4.22
CA PHE A 10 11.90 1.77 -3.66
C PHE A 10 12.53 0.78 -4.67
N SER A 11 12.32 0.95 -5.98
CA SER A 11 12.83 0.01 -7.01
C SER A 11 14.30 0.21 -7.38
N ASP A 12 14.88 1.39 -7.12
CA ASP A 12 16.31 1.71 -7.06
C ASP A 12 16.45 3.24 -7.06
N LEU A 13 17.37 3.79 -6.25
CA LEU A 13 17.69 5.22 -6.34
C LEU A 13 18.50 5.49 -7.59
N THR A 14 17.97 6.35 -8.47
CA THR A 14 18.67 6.74 -9.69
C THR A 14 19.80 7.72 -9.39
N PRO A 15 20.95 7.65 -10.10
CA PRO A 15 22.05 8.58 -9.88
C PRO A 15 21.61 10.04 -10.05
N GLY A 16 21.90 10.87 -9.03
CA GLY A 16 21.56 12.29 -9.04
C GLY A 16 20.28 12.65 -8.27
N GLU A 17 19.54 11.67 -7.78
CA GLU A 17 18.45 11.94 -6.85
C GLU A 17 18.97 12.48 -5.51
N PRO A 18 18.23 13.43 -4.88
CA PRO A 18 18.66 14.06 -3.63
C PRO A 18 18.41 13.19 -2.39
N TRP A 19 18.05 11.92 -2.58
CA TRP A 19 17.55 11.05 -1.52
C TRP A 19 18.65 10.17 -0.94
N THR A 20 18.63 10.03 0.39
CA THR A 20 19.19 8.88 1.08
C THR A 20 18.05 7.89 1.33
N PRO A 21 18.33 6.61 1.63
CA PRO A 21 17.28 5.65 2.00
C PRO A 21 16.37 6.18 3.12
N ASP A 22 16.95 6.78 4.15
CA ASP A 22 16.20 7.34 5.29
C ASP A 22 15.35 8.56 4.90
N SER A 23 15.90 9.47 4.08
CA SER A 23 15.16 10.67 3.67
C SER A 23 14.04 10.33 2.68
N LEU A 24 14.27 9.35 1.79
CA LEU A 24 13.24 8.78 0.93
C LEU A 24 12.12 8.14 1.77
N ALA A 25 12.46 7.28 2.73
CA ALA A 25 11.47 6.63 3.57
C ALA A 25 10.62 7.64 4.35
N ALA A 26 11.24 8.70 4.89
CA ALA A 26 10.52 9.76 5.60
C ALA A 26 9.60 10.58 4.66
N ALA A 27 10.11 10.94 3.46
CA ALA A 27 9.33 11.64 2.45
C ALA A 27 8.15 10.79 1.95
N PHE A 28 8.38 9.50 1.70
CA PHE A 28 7.36 8.54 1.31
C PHE A 28 6.23 8.46 2.34
N ARG A 29 6.56 8.25 3.62
CA ARG A 29 5.52 8.19 4.68
C ARG A 29 4.68 9.47 4.75
N THR A 30 5.33 10.62 4.60
CA THR A 30 4.65 11.93 4.59
C THR A 30 3.71 12.03 3.38
N ALA A 31 4.21 11.74 2.18
CA ALA A 31 3.44 11.83 0.94
C ALA A 31 2.26 10.83 0.91
N TYR A 32 2.48 9.59 1.39
CA TYR A 32 1.46 8.55 1.44
C TYR A 32 0.36 8.91 2.45
N GLY A 33 0.72 9.36 3.66
CA GLY A 33 -0.25 9.82 4.65
C GLY A 33 -1.07 11.02 4.16
N ASP A 34 -0.42 11.98 3.49
CA ASP A 34 -1.09 13.11 2.86
C ASP A 34 -2.05 12.69 1.74
N PHE A 35 -1.68 11.68 0.96
CA PHE A 35 -2.53 11.10 -0.06
C PHE A 35 -3.77 10.42 0.55
N LEU A 36 -3.59 9.58 1.57
CA LEU A 36 -4.73 8.96 2.28
C LEU A 36 -5.68 10.00 2.88
N ARG A 37 -5.13 11.07 3.46
CA ARG A 37 -5.93 12.19 3.97
C ARG A 37 -6.70 12.90 2.87
N LYS A 38 -6.11 13.11 1.68
CA LYS A 38 -6.84 13.66 0.52
C LYS A 38 -7.97 12.73 0.08
N LEU A 39 -7.75 11.41 0.05
CA LEU A 39 -8.81 10.44 -0.25
C LEU A 39 -9.93 10.50 0.79
N ARG A 40 -9.59 10.54 2.07
CA ARG A 40 -10.55 10.69 3.17
C ARG A 40 -11.39 11.95 3.04
N THR A 41 -10.76 13.10 2.73
CA THR A 41 -11.50 14.35 2.48
C THR A 41 -12.43 14.24 1.28
N ARG A 42 -12.01 13.57 0.21
CA ARG A 42 -12.79 13.45 -1.04
C ARG A 42 -13.97 12.48 -0.94
N TYR A 43 -13.77 11.34 -0.27
CA TYR A 43 -14.74 10.24 -0.25
C TYR A 43 -15.44 10.06 1.11
N GLY A 44 -15.12 10.90 2.09
CA GLY A 44 -15.77 10.95 3.39
C GLY A 44 -15.33 9.86 4.38
N PRO A 45 -15.76 9.97 5.64
CA PRO A 45 -15.34 9.08 6.73
C PRO A 45 -15.86 7.65 6.62
N GLY A 46 -16.93 7.39 5.84
CA GLY A 46 -17.48 6.05 5.66
C GLY A 46 -16.70 5.15 4.68
N THR A 47 -15.69 5.69 3.99
CA THR A 47 -14.91 4.91 3.01
C THR A 47 -13.83 4.08 3.71
N ALA A 48 -13.85 2.75 3.60
CA ALA A 48 -12.69 1.94 3.99
C ALA A 48 -11.53 2.19 3.01
N LEU A 49 -10.37 2.58 3.54
CA LEU A 49 -9.12 2.72 2.80
C LEU A 49 -8.23 1.52 3.15
N VAL A 50 -7.75 0.81 2.14
CA VAL A 50 -6.83 -0.32 2.29
C VAL A 50 -5.51 0.07 1.66
N ALA A 51 -4.48 0.25 2.48
CA ALA A 51 -3.12 0.53 2.02
C ALA A 51 -2.35 -0.78 1.91
N VAL A 52 -1.85 -1.07 0.72
CA VAL A 52 -1.11 -2.30 0.42
C VAL A 52 0.38 -2.04 0.59
N GLY A 53 1.05 -2.91 1.35
CA GLY A 53 2.50 -2.93 1.46
C GLY A 53 3.08 -4.30 1.12
N PHE A 54 4.27 -4.31 0.54
CA PHE A 54 5.04 -5.51 0.19
C PHE A 54 6.53 -5.15 0.02
N ASP A 55 7.38 -6.17 0.07
CA ASP A 55 8.83 -6.04 -0.12
C ASP A 55 9.42 -4.88 0.72
N THR A 56 10.20 -3.99 0.09
CA THR A 56 10.91 -2.87 0.72
C THR A 56 9.99 -1.78 1.26
N ASN A 57 8.74 -1.67 0.79
CA ASN A 57 7.81 -0.63 1.23
C ASN A 57 6.90 -1.06 2.40
N ALA A 58 6.82 -2.36 2.69
CA ALA A 58 5.82 -2.95 3.58
C ALA A 58 5.75 -2.24 4.95
N GLU A 59 6.91 -2.09 5.57
CA GLU A 59 7.04 -1.49 6.89
C GLU A 59 6.67 0.01 6.88
N HIS A 60 6.98 0.72 5.80
CA HIS A 60 6.64 2.14 5.68
C HIS A 60 5.15 2.36 5.49
N VAL A 61 4.48 1.51 4.69
CA VAL A 61 3.02 1.56 4.55
C VAL A 61 2.35 1.22 5.88
N ARG A 62 2.83 0.19 6.60
CA ARG A 62 2.32 -0.17 7.94
C ARG A 62 2.40 1.01 8.91
N GLN A 63 3.55 1.68 8.99
CA GLN A 63 3.75 2.85 9.86
C GLN A 63 2.82 4.02 9.52
N VAL A 64 2.51 4.24 8.23
CA VAL A 64 1.54 5.26 7.81
C VAL A 64 0.13 4.91 8.28
N VAL A 65 -0.28 3.66 8.11
CA VAL A 65 -1.61 3.19 8.58
C VAL A 65 -1.74 3.35 10.09
N GLU A 66 -0.70 2.96 10.84
CA GLU A 66 -0.66 3.14 12.30
C GLU A 66 -0.78 4.59 12.70
N ALA A 67 -0.03 5.50 12.07
CA ALA A 67 -0.14 6.93 12.32
C ALA A 67 -1.54 7.49 12.01
N CYS A 68 -2.20 7.02 10.94
CA CYS A 68 -3.59 7.39 10.64
C CYS A 68 -4.57 6.92 11.72
N ASN A 69 -4.41 5.67 12.18
CA ASN A 69 -5.26 5.09 13.23
C ASN A 69 -5.05 5.78 14.58
N ASP A 70 -3.80 6.08 14.95
CA ASP A 70 -3.45 6.83 16.16
C ASP A 70 -3.99 8.27 16.13
N ALA A 71 -4.11 8.85 14.92
CA ALA A 71 -4.76 10.14 14.71
C ALA A 71 -6.30 10.06 14.66
N GLY A 72 -6.89 8.87 14.83
CA GLY A 72 -8.33 8.65 14.96
C GLY A 72 -9.05 8.20 13.68
N ASP A 73 -8.35 7.98 12.57
CA ASP A 73 -8.96 7.45 11.33
C ASP A 73 -8.86 5.93 11.28
N SER A 74 -9.71 5.25 12.07
CA SER A 74 -9.78 3.78 12.14
C SER A 74 -10.29 3.08 10.87
N GLY A 75 -10.68 3.85 9.86
CA GLY A 75 -11.11 3.35 8.55
C GLY A 75 -9.95 3.13 7.58
N VAL A 76 -8.70 3.20 8.05
CA VAL A 76 -7.49 2.89 7.28
C VAL A 76 -6.94 1.54 7.71
N HIS A 77 -6.86 0.61 6.77
CA HIS A 77 -6.45 -0.77 7.00
C HIS A 77 -5.18 -1.08 6.24
N TYR A 78 -4.26 -1.77 6.90
CA TYR A 78 -3.04 -2.28 6.27
C TYR A 78 -3.31 -3.67 5.71
N TRP A 79 -2.90 -3.92 4.47
CA TRP A 79 -2.87 -5.26 3.89
C TRP A 79 -1.46 -5.57 3.39
N PHE A 80 -0.84 -6.59 3.98
CA PHE A 80 0.44 -7.10 3.51
C PHE A 80 0.21 -8.03 2.32
N LEU A 81 0.72 -7.65 1.15
CA LEU A 81 0.77 -8.53 0.00
C LEU A 81 1.97 -9.47 0.17
N ASP A 82 1.69 -10.66 0.70
CA ASP A 82 2.65 -11.76 0.68
C ASP A 82 2.95 -12.14 -0.78
N GLN A 83 4.22 -12.05 -1.17
CA GLN A 83 4.68 -12.38 -2.51
C GLN A 83 5.01 -13.87 -2.69
N SER A 84 4.83 -14.69 -1.65
CA SER A 84 5.00 -16.15 -1.76
C SER A 84 4.10 -16.73 -2.85
N GLY A 85 4.67 -17.53 -3.75
CA GLY A 85 3.93 -18.15 -4.86
C GLY A 85 3.53 -17.20 -5.99
N LEU A 86 4.07 -15.97 -6.03
CA LEU A 86 4.02 -15.11 -7.22
C LEU A 86 5.26 -15.38 -8.07
N ASP A 87 5.05 -15.55 -9.38
CA ASP A 87 6.12 -15.98 -10.30
C ASP A 87 6.74 -14.82 -11.08
N PHE A 88 6.07 -13.66 -11.16
CA PHE A 88 6.54 -12.45 -11.84
C PHE A 88 6.99 -12.70 -13.30
N LEU A 89 6.30 -13.61 -13.99
CA LEU A 89 6.60 -14.00 -15.37
C LEU A 89 5.97 -13.06 -16.41
N GLY A 90 5.41 -11.93 -15.98
CA GLY A 90 4.97 -10.86 -16.85
C GLY A 90 6.14 -10.09 -17.48
N CYS A 91 5.81 -9.11 -18.32
CA CYS A 91 6.82 -8.24 -18.93
C CYS A 91 7.61 -7.49 -17.85
N ASP A 92 8.91 -7.32 -18.02
CA ASP A 92 9.78 -6.60 -17.09
C ASP A 92 9.69 -7.10 -15.63
N ARG A 93 9.41 -8.40 -15.46
CA ARG A 93 9.18 -9.03 -14.15
C ARG A 93 7.95 -8.50 -13.40
N HIS A 94 6.93 -8.04 -14.11
CA HIS A 94 5.64 -7.71 -13.52
C HIS A 94 4.80 -8.95 -13.26
N THR A 95 3.71 -8.77 -12.50
CA THR A 95 2.68 -9.79 -12.35
C THR A 95 2.09 -10.17 -13.71
N TRP A 96 1.56 -11.38 -13.77
CA TRP A 96 0.80 -11.90 -14.90
C TRP A 96 -0.50 -12.53 -14.38
N ALA A 97 -1.33 -13.02 -15.29
CA ALA A 97 -2.68 -13.47 -14.95
C ALA A 97 -2.76 -14.54 -13.83
N HIS A 98 -1.73 -15.37 -13.67
CA HIS A 98 -1.64 -16.30 -12.53
C HIS A 98 -1.42 -15.55 -11.21
N ASP A 99 -0.42 -14.67 -11.16
CA ASP A 99 -0.11 -13.88 -9.97
C ASP A 99 -1.30 -12.99 -9.57
N ASP A 100 -1.96 -12.36 -10.54
CA ASP A 100 -3.15 -11.53 -10.31
C ASP A 100 -4.29 -12.35 -9.66
N ARG A 101 -4.43 -13.63 -10.03
CA ARG A 101 -5.40 -14.54 -9.42
C ARG A 101 -5.02 -14.90 -7.99
N VAL A 102 -3.75 -15.22 -7.74
CA VAL A 102 -3.23 -15.47 -6.38
C VAL A 102 -3.45 -14.24 -5.48
N ILE A 103 -3.18 -13.04 -5.99
CA ILE A 103 -3.42 -11.77 -5.29
C ILE A 103 -4.92 -11.61 -4.98
N ALA A 104 -5.79 -11.84 -5.98
CA ALA A 104 -7.23 -11.72 -5.80
C ALA A 104 -7.77 -12.70 -4.75
N ASP A 105 -7.34 -13.97 -4.79
CA ASP A 105 -7.76 -15.02 -3.85
C ASP A 105 -7.38 -14.69 -2.40
N ARG A 106 -6.31 -13.90 -2.19
CA ARG A 106 -5.87 -13.42 -0.87
C ARG A 106 -6.56 -12.13 -0.45
N LEU A 107 -6.79 -11.21 -1.39
CA LEU A 107 -7.35 -9.90 -1.10
C LEU A 107 -8.85 -9.97 -0.83
N VAL A 108 -9.60 -10.79 -1.57
CA VAL A 108 -11.07 -10.89 -1.42
C VAL A 108 -11.50 -11.27 0.00
N PRO A 109 -10.94 -12.31 0.66
CA PRO A 109 -11.28 -12.64 2.04
C PRO A 109 -10.95 -11.51 3.02
N PHE A 110 -9.82 -10.84 2.82
CA PHE A 110 -9.44 -9.69 3.65
C PHE A 110 -10.47 -8.57 3.55
N LEU A 111 -10.84 -8.18 2.32
CA LEU A 111 -11.87 -7.14 2.10
C LEU A 111 -13.21 -7.54 2.72
N GLY A 112 -13.61 -8.81 2.62
CA GLY A 112 -14.84 -9.32 3.23
C GLY A 112 -14.82 -9.34 4.76
N SER A 113 -13.64 -9.27 5.39
CA SER A 113 -13.51 -9.18 6.85
C SER A 113 -13.65 -7.75 7.39
N LEU A 114 -13.54 -6.75 6.53
CA LEU A 114 -13.63 -5.35 6.95
C LEU A 114 -15.09 -4.99 7.30
N PRO A 115 -15.33 -4.12 8.29
CA PRO A 115 -16.66 -3.66 8.69
C PRO A 115 -17.21 -2.67 7.66
N THR A 116 -17.38 -3.13 6.42
CA THR A 116 -17.88 -2.35 5.31
C THR A 116 -19.37 -2.67 5.14
N GLY A 117 -20.22 -1.63 5.16
CA GLY A 117 -21.68 -1.80 5.09
C GLY A 117 -22.21 -2.01 3.66
N TRP A 118 -21.49 -2.79 2.84
CA TRP A 118 -21.82 -3.03 1.42
C TRP A 118 -22.75 -4.24 1.27
#